data_AF-A0AAN6FC52-F1
#
_entry.id   AF-A0AAN6FC52-F1
#
_cell.length_a   1.000
_cell.length_b   1.000
_cell.length_c   1.000
_cell.angle_alpha   90.00
_cell.angle_beta   90.00
_cell.angle_gamma   90.00
#
_symmetry.space_group_name_H-M   'P 1'
#
loop_
_entity.id
_entity.type
_entity.pdbx_description
1 polymer ?
#
loop_
_entity_poly.entity_id
_entity_poly.type
_entity_poly.pdbx_seq_one_letter_code
_entity_poly.pdbx_strand_id
1 'polypeptide(L)'
;MKTVIQRVKSASVTVDGQLISSIAKGVLIFAAIGKDDTPKEAESMASKVLKVKLWEDDQGGKWKKNVQEINGEVLCVSQFTLLASTKKGNKPDFHKSASAAKGKELYDHFLARVRSQYREDRVKDGVFQAMMDVALVNDGPVGVDYRCIDEAVTIEIETNPAEMKNPTDFAAFTDELEEGAFKGHVHKTFDLPASLME
;
A
#
# COMPACT_ATOMS: atom_id res chain seq x y z
N MET A 1 5.94 -7.43 -3.36
CA MET A 1 5.88 -6.06 -3.88
C MET A 1 4.82 -5.32 -3.10
N LYS A 2 5.00 -4.01 -2.90
CA LYS A 2 4.00 -3.16 -2.25
C LYS A 2 3.67 -1.99 -3.17
N THR A 3 2.39 -1.65 -3.28
CA THR A 3 1.95 -0.49 -4.05
C THR A 3 0.98 0.36 -3.24
N VAL A 4 1.01 1.68 -3.48
CA VAL A 4 -0.02 2.61 -3.04
C VAL A 4 -0.63 3.23 -4.29
N ILE A 5 -1.94 3.10 -4.43
CA ILE A 5 -2.70 3.64 -5.56
C ILE A 5 -3.49 4.84 -5.08
N GLN A 6 -3.40 5.93 -5.84
CA GLN A 6 -4.22 7.13 -5.67
C GLN A 6 -5.08 7.33 -6.89
N ARG A 7 -6.39 7.49 -6.70
CA ARG A 7 -7.30 7.95 -7.75
C ARG A 7 -7.03 9.43 -8.00
N VAL A 8 -6.79 9.84 -9.24
CA VAL A 8 -6.38 11.22 -9.55
C VAL A 8 -7.20 11.84 -10.67
N LYS A 9 -7.43 13.15 -10.58
CA LYS A 9 -7.90 13.99 -11.69
C LYS A 9 -6.76 14.31 -12.65
N SER A 10 -5.56 14.44 -12.12
CA SER A 10 -4.30 14.59 -12.84
C SER A 10 -3.12 14.26 -11.93
N ALA A 11 -2.01 13.84 -12.52
CA ALA A 11 -0.74 13.69 -11.84
C ALA A 11 0.43 13.92 -12.79
N SER A 12 1.59 14.34 -12.29
CA SER A 12 2.79 14.56 -13.10
C SER A 12 4.07 14.28 -12.31
N VAL A 13 5.14 14.01 -13.05
CA VAL A 13 6.50 13.85 -12.55
C VAL A 13 7.39 14.89 -13.20
N THR A 14 8.12 15.61 -12.36
CA THR A 14 9.13 16.59 -12.77
C THR A 14 10.49 16.18 -12.19
N VAL A 15 11.56 16.33 -12.96
CA VAL A 15 12.95 16.14 -12.51
C VAL A 15 13.73 17.39 -12.86
N ASP A 16 14.43 17.98 -11.90
CA ASP A 16 15.19 19.22 -12.07
C ASP A 16 14.37 20.36 -12.74
N GLY A 17 13.09 20.47 -12.38
CA GLY A 17 12.16 21.46 -12.95
C GLY A 17 11.63 21.15 -14.35
N GLN A 18 12.04 20.03 -14.97
CA GLN A 18 11.56 19.59 -16.29
C GLN A 18 10.46 18.55 -16.18
N LEU A 19 9.35 18.78 -16.87
CA LEU A 19 8.24 17.83 -16.93
C LEU A 19 8.67 16.58 -17.70
N ILE A 20 8.70 15.44 -17.01
CA ILE A 20 9.02 14.14 -17.60
C ILE A 20 7.76 13.46 -18.10
N SER A 21 6.72 13.44 -17.27
CA SER A 21 5.48 12.76 -17.59
C SER A 21 4.30 13.40 -16.88
N SER A 22 3.13 13.28 -17.50
CA SER A 22 1.86 13.72 -16.92
C SER A 22 0.73 12.82 -17.39
N ILE A 23 -0.26 12.65 -16.52
CA ILE A 23 -1.52 11.99 -16.80
C ILE A 23 -2.69 12.90 -16.43
N ALA A 24 -3.79 12.73 -17.16
CA ALA A 24 -5.10 13.26 -16.82
C ALA A 24 -5.81 12.32 -15.83
N LYS A 25 -7.13 12.17 -15.96
CA LYS A 25 -7.94 11.34 -15.08
C LYS A 25 -7.46 9.89 -15.10
N GLY A 26 -7.22 9.32 -13.92
CA GLY A 26 -6.62 7.99 -13.85
C GLY A 26 -6.14 7.58 -12.46
N VAL A 27 -5.05 6.80 -12.44
CA VAL A 27 -4.37 6.38 -11.21
C VAL A 27 -2.90 6.78 -11.19
N LEU A 28 -2.44 7.23 -10.03
CA LEU A 28 -1.02 7.30 -9.68
C LEU A 28 -0.67 6.08 -8.82
N ILE A 29 0.35 5.34 -9.22
CA ILE A 29 0.82 4.12 -8.55
C ILE A 29 2.24 4.37 -8.05
N PHE A 30 2.40 4.39 -6.73
CA PHE A 30 3.71 4.28 -6.10
C PHE A 30 4.05 2.80 -5.91
N ALA A 31 5.13 2.32 -6.51
CA ALA A 31 5.51 0.91 -6.48
C ALA A 31 6.84 0.68 -5.78
N ALA A 32 6.86 -0.22 -4.81
CA ALA A 32 8.03 -0.61 -4.04
C ALA A 32 8.35 -2.09 -4.22
N ILE A 33 9.62 -2.35 -4.52
CA ILE A 33 10.14 -3.70 -4.70
C ILE A 33 10.83 -4.15 -3.41
N GLY A 34 10.38 -5.27 -2.88
CA GLY A 34 10.96 -5.94 -1.72
C GLY A 34 12.12 -6.85 -2.10
N LYS A 35 13.01 -7.10 -1.14
CA LYS A 35 14.18 -7.97 -1.32
C LYS A 35 13.83 -9.39 -1.78
N ASP A 36 12.67 -9.90 -1.37
CA ASP A 36 12.22 -11.27 -1.65
C ASP A 36 11.26 -11.34 -2.84
N ASP A 37 10.99 -10.21 -3.51
CA ASP A 37 10.11 -10.19 -4.67
C ASP A 37 10.72 -10.91 -5.85
N THR A 38 9.85 -11.50 -6.66
CA THR A 38 10.16 -12.18 -7.92
C THR A 38 9.29 -11.61 -9.05
N PRO A 39 9.55 -11.99 -10.31
CA PRO A 39 8.72 -11.59 -11.44
C PRO A 39 7.23 -11.99 -11.27
N LYS A 40 6.94 -13.04 -10.50
CA LYS A 40 5.56 -13.48 -10.23
C LYS A 40 4.78 -12.46 -9.40
N GLU A 41 5.40 -11.89 -8.37
CA GLU A 41 4.77 -10.84 -7.55
C GLU A 41 4.51 -9.58 -8.38
N ALA A 42 5.45 -9.23 -9.25
CA ALA A 42 5.30 -8.11 -10.18
C ALA A 42 4.12 -8.31 -11.15
N GLU A 43 3.98 -9.51 -11.73
CA GLU A 43 2.86 -9.86 -12.62
C GLU A 43 1.51 -9.86 -11.90
N SER A 44 1.48 -10.42 -10.70
CA SER A 44 0.30 -10.41 -9.84
C SER A 44 -0.11 -8.98 -9.49
N MET A 45 0.85 -8.14 -9.11
CA MET A 45 0.60 -6.73 -8.77
C MET A 45 0.11 -5.93 -9.97
N ALA A 46 0.75 -6.07 -11.15
CA ALA A 46 0.32 -5.41 -12.37
C ALA A 46 -1.16 -5.69 -12.69
N SER A 47 -1.56 -6.94 -12.50
CA SER A 47 -2.95 -7.37 -12.69
C SER A 47 -3.89 -6.77 -11.63
N LYS A 48 -3.47 -6.72 -10.36
CA LYS A 48 -4.26 -6.16 -9.25
C LYS A 48 -4.49 -4.64 -9.44
N VAL A 49 -3.45 -3.88 -9.76
CA VAL A 49 -3.53 -2.41 -9.87
C VAL A 49 -4.38 -1.94 -11.05
N LEU A 50 -4.49 -2.72 -12.14
CA LEU A 50 -5.35 -2.38 -13.28
C LEU A 50 -6.81 -2.74 -13.05
N LYS A 51 -7.06 -3.81 -12.29
CA LYS A 51 -8.42 -4.35 -12.06
C LYS A 51 -9.13 -3.72 -10.87
N VAL A 52 -8.44 -2.95 -10.02
CA VAL A 52 -9.04 -2.26 -8.88
C VAL A 52 -10.17 -1.35 -9.35
N LYS A 53 -11.34 -1.51 -8.75
CA LYS A 53 -12.53 -0.74 -9.09
C LYS A 53 -12.61 0.50 -8.21
N LEU A 54 -12.39 1.67 -8.79
CA LEU A 54 -12.31 2.94 -8.07
C LEU A 54 -13.33 3.98 -8.55
N TRP A 55 -14.06 3.70 -9.63
CA TRP A 55 -15.04 4.63 -10.20
C TRP A 55 -16.46 4.07 -10.17
N GLU A 56 -17.41 4.99 -10.31
CA GLU A 56 -18.82 4.65 -10.44
C GLU A 56 -19.12 4.00 -11.80
N ASP A 57 -20.16 3.17 -11.86
CA ASP A 57 -20.74 2.74 -13.13
C ASP A 57 -21.69 3.80 -13.71
N ASP A 58 -22.24 3.51 -14.89
CA ASP A 58 -23.16 4.43 -15.58
C ASP A 58 -24.51 4.59 -14.85
N GLN A 59 -24.78 3.75 -13.84
CA GLN A 59 -25.98 3.79 -13.00
C GLN A 59 -25.70 4.46 -11.64
N GLY A 60 -24.48 4.97 -11.40
CA GLY A 60 -24.08 5.64 -10.16
C GLY A 60 -23.63 4.70 -9.03
N GLY A 61 -23.47 3.41 -9.29
CA GLY A 61 -22.95 2.45 -8.32
C GLY A 61 -21.46 2.68 -8.05
N LYS A 62 -21.09 2.98 -6.80
CA LYS A 62 -19.69 3.18 -6.39
C LYS A 62 -18.87 1.89 -6.47
N TRP A 63 -17.56 2.00 -6.74
CA TRP A 63 -16.60 0.89 -6.76
C TRP A 63 -16.89 -0.17 -7.83
N LYS A 64 -17.32 0.27 -9.01
CA LYS A 64 -17.77 -0.62 -10.09
C LYS A 64 -16.83 -0.67 -11.29
N LYS A 65 -16.22 0.47 -11.64
CA LYS A 65 -15.32 0.60 -12.78
C LYS A 65 -13.85 0.72 -12.36
N ASN A 66 -12.97 0.07 -13.10
CA ASN A 66 -11.52 0.19 -12.99
C ASN A 66 -10.95 1.23 -13.98
N VAL A 67 -9.64 1.45 -13.95
CA VAL A 67 -8.98 2.47 -14.79
C VAL A 67 -9.12 2.19 -16.29
N GLN A 68 -9.18 0.91 -16.66
CA GLN A 68 -9.32 0.49 -18.05
C GLN A 68 -10.74 0.79 -18.56
N GLU A 69 -11.76 0.49 -17.74
CA GLU A 69 -13.18 0.70 -18.07
C GLU A 69 -13.55 2.17 -18.21
N ILE A 70 -12.85 3.08 -17.52
CA ILE A 70 -13.05 4.54 -17.69
C ILE A 70 -12.13 5.15 -18.77
N ASN A 71 -11.34 4.35 -19.47
CA ASN A 71 -10.29 4.82 -20.39
C ASN A 71 -9.33 5.85 -19.77
N GLY A 72 -9.02 5.66 -18.48
CA GLY A 72 -8.15 6.55 -17.71
C GLY A 72 -6.68 6.31 -17.99
N GLU A 73 -5.83 7.10 -17.36
CA GLU A 73 -4.37 7.00 -17.52
C GLU A 73 -3.71 6.44 -16.27
N VAL A 74 -2.52 5.87 -16.43
CA VAL A 74 -1.76 5.26 -15.33
C VAL A 74 -0.41 5.93 -15.28
N LEU A 75 0.00 6.41 -14.12
CA LEU A 75 1.35 6.90 -13.87
C LEU A 75 2.00 6.00 -12.82
N CYS A 76 3.06 5.31 -13.19
CA CYS A 76 3.86 4.49 -12.28
C CYS A 76 5.07 5.28 -11.80
N VAL A 77 5.35 5.24 -10.49
CA VAL A 77 6.52 5.86 -9.88
C VAL A 77 7.16 4.87 -8.91
N SER A 78 8.46 4.63 -9.05
CA SER A 78 9.22 3.81 -8.11
C SER A 78 9.33 4.50 -6.75
N GLN A 79 8.93 3.82 -5.67
CA GLN A 79 8.88 4.39 -4.31
C GLN A 79 9.34 3.37 -3.25
N PHE A 80 10.66 3.15 -3.12
CA PHE A 80 11.20 2.17 -2.17
C PHE A 80 10.80 2.44 -0.70
N THR A 81 10.52 3.72 -0.36
CA THR A 81 10.20 4.10 1.02
C THR A 81 8.90 3.49 1.55
N LEU A 82 8.03 2.94 0.70
CA LEU A 82 6.82 2.24 1.15
C LEU A 82 7.15 0.99 1.99
N LEU A 83 8.38 0.46 1.87
CA LEU A 83 8.89 -0.68 2.62
C LEU A 83 9.73 -0.27 3.84
N ALA A 84 9.68 1.00 4.22
CA ALA A 84 10.32 1.48 5.44
C ALA A 84 9.77 0.78 6.69
N SER A 85 10.65 0.49 7.63
CA SER A 85 10.34 0.05 8.99
C SER A 85 10.74 1.15 9.97
N THR A 86 9.79 1.56 10.81
CA THR A 86 9.98 2.56 11.88
C THR A 86 9.89 1.96 13.28
N LYS A 87 9.97 0.62 13.40
CA LYS A 87 9.82 -0.08 14.70
C LYS A 87 10.93 0.20 15.71
N LYS A 88 12.13 0.58 15.28
CA LYS A 88 13.31 0.79 16.16
C LYS A 88 13.61 2.27 16.46
N GLY A 89 12.64 3.16 16.25
CA GLY A 89 12.76 4.60 16.46
C GLY A 89 12.24 5.43 15.28
N ASN A 90 12.50 6.75 15.31
CA ASN A 90 11.93 7.69 14.34
C ASN A 90 12.64 7.72 12.98
N LYS A 91 13.81 7.08 12.85
CA LYS A 91 14.53 6.98 11.58
C LYS A 91 13.99 5.77 10.80
N PRO A 92 13.50 5.96 9.56
CA PRO A 92 13.06 4.84 8.74
C PRO A 92 14.25 3.98 8.33
N ASP A 93 14.09 2.67 8.46
CA ASP A 93 15.03 1.66 8.00
C ASP A 93 14.46 0.94 6.76
N PHE A 94 15.28 0.74 5.73
CA PHE A 94 14.83 0.23 4.43
C PHE A 94 15.35 -1.19 4.11
N HIS A 95 15.79 -1.97 5.11
CA HIS A 95 16.33 -3.33 4.93
C HIS A 95 15.40 -4.30 4.18
N LYS A 96 14.08 -4.00 4.10
CA LYS A 96 13.10 -4.81 3.36
C LYS A 96 13.06 -4.50 1.87
N SER A 97 13.61 -3.36 1.44
CA SER A 97 13.65 -2.96 0.03
C SER A 97 14.68 -3.78 -0.74
N ALA A 98 14.41 -4.02 -2.02
CA ALA A 98 15.37 -4.63 -2.92
C ALA A 98 16.61 -3.73 -3.11
N SER A 99 17.72 -4.33 -3.56
CA SER A 99 18.87 -3.57 -4.06
C SER A 99 18.49 -2.76 -5.29
N ALA A 100 19.27 -1.71 -5.61
CA ALA A 100 19.01 -0.86 -6.78
C ALA A 100 18.87 -1.67 -8.09
N ALA A 101 19.78 -2.62 -8.33
CA ALA A 101 19.77 -3.45 -9.54
C ALA A 101 18.51 -4.33 -9.63
N LYS A 102 18.23 -5.10 -8.56
CA LYS A 102 17.04 -5.97 -8.50
C LYS A 102 15.75 -5.15 -8.53
N GLY A 103 15.74 -4.01 -7.84
CA GLY A 103 14.63 -3.07 -7.81
C GLY A 103 14.31 -2.52 -9.20
N LYS A 104 15.34 -2.14 -9.97
CA LYS A 104 15.16 -1.67 -11.35
C LYS A 104 14.62 -2.77 -12.25
N GLU A 105 15.22 -3.95 -12.21
CA GLU A 105 14.81 -5.10 -13.03
C GLU A 105 13.33 -5.45 -12.80
N LEU A 106 12.91 -5.60 -11.55
CA LEU A 106 11.54 -5.97 -11.21
C LEU A 106 10.54 -4.82 -11.42
N TYR A 107 10.97 -3.58 -11.25
CA TYR A 107 10.14 -2.41 -11.58
C TYR A 107 9.90 -2.31 -13.08
N ASP A 108 10.95 -2.48 -13.90
CA ASP A 108 10.83 -2.48 -15.36
C ASP A 108 9.93 -3.63 -15.83
N HIS A 109 10.05 -4.82 -15.22
CA HIS A 109 9.15 -5.95 -15.47
C HIS A 109 7.70 -5.63 -15.10
N PHE A 110 7.47 -5.06 -13.92
CA PHE A 110 6.15 -4.60 -13.48
C PHE A 110 5.54 -3.60 -14.47
N LEU A 111 6.28 -2.57 -14.86
CA LEU A 111 5.83 -1.54 -15.78
C LEU A 111 5.52 -2.11 -17.17
N ALA A 112 6.37 -3.00 -17.69
CA ALA A 112 6.14 -3.69 -18.95
C ALA A 112 4.85 -4.53 -18.89
N ARG A 113 4.60 -5.20 -17.77
CA ARG A 113 3.36 -5.97 -17.56
C ARG A 113 2.14 -5.07 -17.51
N VAL A 114 2.17 -3.95 -16.80
CA VAL A 114 1.07 -2.96 -16.79
C VAL A 114 0.79 -2.44 -18.20
N ARG A 115 1.82 -2.07 -18.97
CA ARG A 115 1.69 -1.66 -20.38
C ARG A 115 1.03 -2.73 -21.24
N SER A 116 1.49 -3.98 -21.12
CA SER A 116 0.99 -5.11 -21.92
C SER A 116 -0.47 -5.50 -21.60
N GLN A 117 -0.89 -5.33 -20.34
CA GLN A 117 -2.23 -5.69 -19.90
C GLN A 117 -3.25 -4.56 -20.11
N TYR A 118 -2.78 -3.33 -20.35
CA TYR A 118 -3.64 -2.18 -20.64
C TYR A 118 -3.41 -1.65 -22.05
N ARG A 119 -2.71 -0.52 -22.18
CA ARG A 119 -2.28 0.07 -23.44
C ARG A 119 -1.01 0.88 -23.17
N GLU A 120 -0.02 0.75 -24.04
CA GLU A 120 1.26 1.42 -23.86
C GLU A 120 1.13 2.95 -23.81
N ASP A 121 0.27 3.53 -24.63
CA ASP A 121 0.04 4.98 -24.71
C ASP A 121 -0.58 5.57 -23.44
N ARG A 122 -1.31 4.76 -22.68
CA ARG A 122 -2.02 5.14 -21.44
C ARG A 122 -1.19 4.97 -20.17
N VAL A 123 -0.02 4.35 -20.24
CA VAL A 123 0.82 4.06 -19.08
C VAL A 123 2.11 4.88 -19.15
N LYS A 124 2.20 5.87 -18.28
CA LYS A 124 3.35 6.75 -18.09
C LYS A 124 4.22 6.25 -16.94
N ASP A 125 5.48 6.66 -16.97
CA ASP A 125 6.50 6.31 -15.99
C ASP A 125 7.13 7.58 -15.41
N GLY A 126 7.72 7.45 -14.23
CA GLY A 126 8.69 8.42 -13.70
C GLY A 126 10.10 8.13 -14.21
N VAL A 127 11.10 8.54 -13.44
CA VAL A 127 12.51 8.21 -13.70
C VAL A 127 13.04 7.44 -12.50
N PHE A 128 13.38 6.17 -12.72
CA PHE A 128 13.89 5.31 -11.65
C PHE A 128 15.16 5.90 -11.02
N GLN A 129 15.22 5.94 -9.69
CA GLN A 129 16.32 6.52 -8.89
C GLN A 129 16.59 8.01 -9.06
N ALA A 130 15.80 8.75 -9.84
CA ALA A 130 15.89 10.21 -9.83
C ALA A 130 15.15 10.81 -8.62
N MET A 131 15.62 11.97 -8.17
CA MET A 131 14.83 12.83 -7.30
C MET A 131 13.71 13.45 -8.14
N MET A 132 12.48 13.12 -7.79
CA MET A 132 11.29 13.47 -8.56
C MET A 132 10.36 14.33 -7.71
N ASP A 133 9.84 15.40 -8.30
CA ASP A 133 8.68 16.11 -7.81
C ASP A 133 7.42 15.49 -8.42
N VAL A 134 6.64 14.80 -7.59
CA VAL A 134 5.39 14.14 -8.01
C VAL A 134 4.21 14.98 -7.58
N ALA A 135 3.56 15.67 -8.53
CA ALA A 135 2.35 16.42 -8.29
C ALA A 135 1.12 15.55 -8.55
N LEU A 136 0.08 15.68 -7.73
CA LEU A 136 -1.19 14.99 -7.93
C LEU A 136 -2.38 15.82 -7.45
N VAL A 137 -3.51 15.64 -8.11
CA VAL A 137 -4.82 16.11 -7.65
C VAL A 137 -5.67 14.89 -7.34
N ASN A 138 -5.75 14.53 -6.05
CA ASN A 138 -6.51 13.36 -5.62
C ASN A 138 -8.01 13.55 -5.90
N ASP A 139 -8.62 12.57 -6.55
CA ASP A 139 -10.04 12.54 -6.85
C ASP A 139 -10.75 11.74 -5.74
N GLY A 140 -11.24 12.37 -4.69
CA GLY A 140 -11.91 11.65 -3.59
C GLY A 140 -11.94 12.42 -2.26
N PRO A 141 -10.98 12.16 -1.34
CA PRO A 141 -9.80 11.31 -1.50
C PRO A 141 -10.08 9.80 -1.33
N VAL A 142 -9.51 8.99 -2.22
CA VAL A 142 -9.56 7.51 -2.20
C VAL A 142 -8.14 6.99 -2.37
N GLY A 143 -7.68 6.17 -1.42
CA GLY A 143 -6.37 5.51 -1.47
C GLY A 143 -6.48 4.02 -1.15
N VAL A 144 -5.72 3.20 -1.86
CA VAL A 144 -5.66 1.74 -1.66
C VAL A 144 -4.20 1.32 -1.53
N ASP A 145 -3.86 0.53 -0.51
CA ASP A 145 -2.56 -0.13 -0.38
C ASP A 145 -2.68 -1.62 -0.73
N TYR A 146 -1.76 -2.13 -1.55
CA TYR A 146 -1.68 -3.55 -1.87
C TYR A 146 -0.32 -4.12 -1.47
N ARG A 147 -0.34 -5.37 -1.02
CA ARG A 147 0.84 -6.20 -0.79
C ARG A 147 0.66 -7.52 -1.54
N CYS A 148 1.75 -8.05 -2.10
CA CYS A 148 1.71 -9.36 -2.76
C CYS A 148 1.72 -10.53 -1.78
N ILE A 149 2.13 -10.28 -0.53
CA ILE A 149 1.96 -11.23 0.56
C ILE A 149 0.58 -10.99 1.17
N ASP A 150 -0.30 -11.98 1.09
CA ASP A 150 -1.57 -12.01 1.85
C ASP A 150 -1.26 -12.42 3.31
N GLU A 151 -0.27 -11.76 3.93
CA GLU A 151 -0.09 -11.89 5.37
C GLU A 151 -1.27 -11.20 6.04
N ALA A 152 -1.92 -11.90 6.98
CA ALA A 152 -2.80 -11.26 7.94
C ALA A 152 -2.07 -10.01 8.44
N VAL A 153 -2.61 -8.83 8.16
CA VAL A 153 -2.08 -7.59 8.71
C VAL A 153 -2.43 -7.65 10.18
N THR A 154 -1.61 -8.33 10.97
CA THR A 154 -1.61 -8.17 12.42
C THR A 154 -1.13 -6.74 12.63
N ILE A 155 -2.09 -5.83 12.73
CA ILE A 155 -1.84 -4.50 13.27
C ILE A 155 -1.55 -4.77 14.75
N GLU A 156 -0.30 -5.08 15.07
CA GLU A 156 0.21 -4.93 16.43
C GLU A 156 0.23 -3.43 16.70
N ILE A 157 -0.91 -2.92 17.18
CA ILE A 157 -0.91 -1.67 17.91
C ILE A 157 -0.23 -2.02 19.24
N GLU A 158 1.08 -1.80 19.33
CA GLU A 158 1.70 -1.54 20.63
C GLU A 158 1.15 -0.21 21.12
N THR A 159 -0.08 -0.24 21.63
CA THR A 159 -0.38 0.64 22.74
C THR A 159 0.50 0.10 23.85
N ASN A 160 1.56 0.81 24.17
CA ASN A 160 2.09 0.76 25.52
C ASN A 160 1.21 1.74 26.30
N PRO A 161 0.01 1.35 26.77
CA PRO A 161 -0.79 2.24 27.59
C PRO A 161 0.05 2.58 28.83
N ALA A 162 -0.02 3.84 29.25
CA ALA A 162 0.63 4.27 30.49
C ALA A 162 0.22 3.30 31.62
N GLU A 163 1.19 2.88 32.44
CA GLU A 163 0.96 2.00 33.59
C GLU A 163 -0.19 2.54 34.45
N MET A 164 -1.23 1.72 34.63
CA MET A 164 -2.30 2.00 35.60
C MET A 164 -1.70 1.98 37.00
N LYS A 165 -1.69 3.15 37.66
CA LYS A 165 -1.07 3.31 38.98
C LYS A 165 -1.87 2.73 40.15
N ASN A 166 -3.07 2.17 39.96
CA ASN A 166 -3.79 1.50 41.06
C ASN A 166 -4.73 0.38 40.57
N PRO A 167 -4.78 -0.79 41.26
CA PRO A 167 -5.41 -2.01 40.74
C PRO A 167 -6.82 -2.30 41.31
N THR A 168 -7.56 -1.31 41.80
CA THR A 168 -8.81 -1.55 42.55
C THR A 168 -10.10 -1.61 41.72
N ASP A 169 -10.08 -1.37 40.41
CA ASP A 169 -11.30 -1.41 39.59
C ASP A 169 -11.74 -2.82 39.14
N PHE A 170 -11.07 -3.87 39.60
CA PHE A 170 -11.39 -5.26 39.26
C PHE A 170 -11.60 -6.17 40.48
N ALA A 171 -11.83 -5.62 41.67
CA ALA A 171 -12.13 -6.39 42.87
C ALA A 171 -13.62 -6.81 42.93
N ALA A 172 -14.05 -7.59 41.95
CA ALA A 172 -15.21 -8.46 42.05
C ALA A 172 -14.84 -9.75 41.33
N PHE A 173 -14.92 -10.88 42.04
CA PHE A 173 -14.40 -12.22 41.72
C PHE A 173 -12.99 -12.52 42.27
N THR A 174 -12.95 -12.80 43.59
CA THR A 174 -12.55 -14.09 44.21
C THR A 174 -11.56 -14.97 43.45
N ASP A 175 -10.65 -15.72 44.04
CA ASP A 175 -10.01 -15.88 45.36
C ASP A 175 -8.97 -17.01 45.07
N GLU A 176 -7.84 -17.02 45.78
CA GLU A 176 -6.86 -18.13 45.84
C GLU A 176 -6.14 -18.61 44.54
N LEU A 177 -4.88 -18.19 44.35
CA LEU A 177 -3.68 -19.07 44.34
C LEU A 177 -2.44 -18.38 43.71
N GLU A 178 -1.46 -18.15 44.60
CA GLU A 178 0.01 -18.19 44.50
C GLU A 178 0.82 -17.70 43.29
N GLU A 179 1.98 -17.15 43.68
CA GLU A 179 3.01 -16.45 42.92
C GLU A 179 3.62 -17.26 41.77
N GLY A 180 3.56 -16.70 40.56
CA GLY A 180 4.31 -17.15 39.40
C GLY A 180 4.30 -16.09 38.30
N ALA A 181 5.47 -15.65 37.86
CA ALA A 181 5.63 -14.61 36.85
C ALA A 181 4.91 -14.94 35.53
N PHE A 182 3.80 -14.27 35.24
CA PHE A 182 3.14 -14.33 33.94
C PHE A 182 3.69 -13.26 32.99
N LYS A 183 4.62 -13.65 32.11
CA LYS A 183 4.82 -12.98 30.83
C LYS A 183 3.78 -13.53 29.85
N GLY A 184 2.60 -12.93 29.81
CA GLY A 184 1.54 -13.30 28.86
C GLY A 184 1.55 -12.37 27.64
N HIS A 185 1.69 -12.94 26.43
CA HIS A 185 1.20 -12.29 25.22
C HIS A 185 -0.32 -12.46 25.19
N VAL A 186 -1.06 -11.36 25.21
CA VAL A 186 -2.52 -11.40 25.06
C VAL A 186 -2.84 -11.49 23.57
N HIS A 187 -3.26 -12.67 23.11
CA HIS A 187 -3.83 -12.87 21.79
C HIS A 187 -5.35 -12.73 21.91
N LYS A 188 -5.93 -11.71 21.26
CA LYS A 188 -7.40 -11.60 21.13
C LYS A 188 -7.78 -11.75 19.67
N THR A 189 -8.41 -12.88 19.36
CA THR A 189 -9.06 -13.12 18.08
C THR A 189 -10.50 -12.60 18.18
N PHE A 190 -10.89 -11.75 17.24
CA PHE A 190 -12.27 -11.29 17.13
C PHE A 190 -12.90 -11.96 15.91
N ASP A 191 -13.89 -12.82 16.15
CA ASP A 191 -14.77 -13.31 15.08
C ASP A 191 -15.86 -12.26 14.84
N LEU A 192 -15.72 -11.51 13.75
CA LEU A 192 -16.76 -10.58 13.32
C LEU A 192 -17.83 -11.35 12.53
N PRO A 193 -19.12 -11.26 12.93
CA PRO A 193 -20.21 -11.78 12.12
C PRO A 193 -20.21 -11.14 10.73
N ALA A 194 -20.39 -11.94 9.68
CA ALA A 194 -20.40 -11.46 8.30
C ALA A 194 -21.43 -10.33 8.05
N SER A 195 -22.50 -10.26 8.87
CA SER A 195 -23.53 -9.22 8.82
C SER A 195 -23.04 -7.81 9.20
N LEU A 196 -21.84 -7.67 9.76
CA LEU A 196 -21.22 -6.38 10.08
C LEU A 196 -20.26 -5.89 8.99
N MET A 197 -20.10 -6.65 7.89
CA MET A 197 -19.28 -6.26 6.72
C MET A 197 -20.10 -5.85 5.49
N GLU A 198 -21.41 -5.64 5.62
CA GLU A 198 -22.27 -5.05 4.56
C GLU A 198 -22.24 -3.52 4.57
#